data_AF-A0AA48L9H6-F1
#
_entry.id   AF-A0AA48L9H6-F1
#
_cell.length_a   1.000
_cell.length_b   1.000
_cell.length_c   1.000
_cell.angle_alpha   90.00
_cell.angle_beta   90.00
_cell.angle_gamma   90.00
#
_symmetry.space_group_name_H-M   'P 1'
#
loop_
_entity.id
_entity.type
_entity.pdbx_description
1 polymer ?
#
loop_
_entity_poly.entity_id
_entity_poly.type
_entity_poly.pdbx_seq_one_letter_code
_entity_poly.pdbx_strand_id
1 'polypeptide(L)'
;MSMLASTSRARLPSLTPLLKRNAAFNAHSTPTEGKMEVIRASLYPKDGVAPTSASPIGARHVDYERRIRAAAPSAEAHETIERAWNLHRRDARASRSAAISAKYDAMVDACTELDALTRGPAEEGLGVIGEGVLPRALYDRAMIRVAHANAAYAAAKQGMAQGKKKTTESRWLESRPEGIVPREAGRGRLTSDHFTTRYSRHTI
;
A
#
# COMPACT_ATOMS: atom_id res chain seq x y z
N MET A 1 35.62 -10.03 33.07
CA MET A 1 35.77 -8.57 32.85
C MET A 1 34.96 -8.19 31.63
N SER A 2 33.76 -7.64 31.82
CA SER A 2 32.87 -7.24 30.72
C SER A 2 32.61 -5.74 30.85
N MET A 3 33.15 -4.94 29.92
CA MET A 3 32.95 -3.49 29.87
C MET A 3 31.66 -3.20 29.09
N LEU A 4 30.64 -2.70 29.78
CA LEU A 4 29.40 -2.23 29.16
C LEU A 4 29.62 -0.80 28.63
N ALA A 5 29.63 -0.67 27.31
CA ALA A 5 29.73 0.62 26.62
C ALA A 5 28.41 1.40 26.75
N SER A 6 28.49 2.52 27.47
CA SER A 6 27.44 3.53 27.60
C SER A 6 27.21 4.22 26.25
N THR A 7 26.04 4.00 25.64
CA THR A 7 25.64 4.68 24.40
C THR A 7 24.92 5.98 24.73
N SER A 8 25.67 7.08 24.70
CA SER A 8 25.14 8.44 24.77
C SER A 8 24.23 8.71 23.56
N ARG A 9 22.91 8.68 23.77
CA ARG A 9 21.93 9.18 22.80
C ARG A 9 21.98 10.70 22.79
N ALA A 10 22.74 11.28 21.85
CA ALA A 10 22.66 12.69 21.52
C ALA A 10 21.22 13.03 21.08
N ARG A 11 20.53 13.83 21.90
CA ARG A 11 19.24 14.45 21.52
C ARG A 11 19.54 15.64 20.63
N LEU A 12 19.14 15.56 19.36
CA LEU A 12 19.18 16.71 18.46
C LEU A 12 18.14 17.75 18.91
N PRO A 13 18.47 19.06 18.87
CA PRO A 13 17.49 20.10 19.17
C PRO A 13 16.37 20.10 18.12
N SER A 14 15.14 19.83 18.56
CA SER A 14 13.95 19.95 17.71
C SER A 14 13.59 21.42 17.52
N LEU A 15 14.17 22.06 16.51
CA LEU A 15 13.74 23.39 16.04
C LEU A 15 12.54 23.21 15.11
N THR A 16 11.38 22.86 15.67
CA THR A 16 10.12 22.99 14.93
C THR A 16 9.66 24.44 15.03
N PRO A 17 9.58 25.20 13.93
CA PRO A 17 8.98 26.53 13.97
C PRO A 17 7.52 26.39 14.40
N LEU A 18 7.15 27.11 15.46
CA LEU A 18 5.76 27.30 15.87
C LEU A 18 4.99 27.93 14.71
N LEU A 19 4.25 27.11 13.97
CA LEU A 19 3.23 27.56 13.02
C LEU A 19 2.19 28.34 13.83
N LYS A 20 2.33 29.67 13.85
CA LYS A 20 1.29 30.59 14.29
C LYS A 20 0.05 30.30 13.42
N ARG A 21 -0.97 29.68 14.02
CA ARG A 21 -2.31 29.62 13.45
C ARG A 21 -2.79 31.06 13.29
N ASN A 22 -2.85 31.55 12.05
CA ASN A 22 -3.59 32.76 11.73
C ASN A 22 -5.08 32.47 11.96
N ALA A 23 -5.55 32.74 13.17
CA ALA A 23 -6.96 32.71 13.52
C ALA A 23 -7.59 34.04 13.08
N ALA A 24 -8.11 34.05 11.85
CA ALA A 24 -9.14 34.98 11.39
C ALA A 24 -9.77 34.42 10.10
N PHE A 25 -10.56 33.35 10.23
CA PHE A 25 -11.48 32.95 9.16
C PHE A 25 -12.63 33.95 9.14
N ASN A 26 -12.57 34.94 8.25
CA ASN A 26 -13.71 35.80 7.96
C ASN A 26 -14.84 34.94 7.39
N ALA A 27 -15.92 34.77 8.14
CA ALA A 27 -17.05 33.91 7.80
C ALA A 27 -17.88 34.38 6.58
N HIS A 28 -17.51 35.50 5.96
CA HIS A 28 -18.20 36.10 4.81
C HIS A 28 -17.43 35.97 3.49
N SER A 29 -16.24 35.35 3.47
CA SER A 29 -15.61 34.96 2.20
C SER A 29 -16.23 33.65 1.72
N THR A 30 -16.55 33.55 0.43
CA THR A 30 -16.98 32.29 -0.19
C THR A 30 -16.02 31.15 0.24
N PRO A 31 -16.54 30.01 0.74
CA PRO A 31 -15.72 28.99 1.43
C PRO A 31 -14.68 28.29 0.54
N THR A 32 -14.68 28.59 -0.76
CA THR A 32 -13.71 28.13 -1.75
C THR A 32 -12.45 29.00 -1.80
N GLU A 33 -12.54 30.32 -1.68
CA GLU A 33 -11.40 31.21 -1.95
C GLU A 33 -10.29 31.09 -0.89
N GLY A 34 -10.64 31.08 0.40
CA GLY A 34 -9.65 30.90 1.47
C GLY A 34 -8.97 29.53 1.46
N LYS A 35 -9.70 28.47 1.09
CA LYS A 35 -9.13 27.12 0.92
C LYS A 35 -8.20 27.07 -0.30
N MET A 36 -8.59 27.71 -1.40
CA MET A 36 -7.75 27.83 -2.60
C MET A 36 -6.49 28.62 -2.32
N GLU A 37 -6.55 29.65 -1.49
CA GLU A 37 -5.36 30.43 -1.09
C GLU A 37 -4.42 29.61 -0.20
N VAL A 38 -4.94 28.83 0.74
CA VAL A 38 -4.12 27.89 1.55
C VAL A 38 -3.48 26.82 0.66
N ILE A 39 -4.22 26.25 -0.29
CA ILE A 39 -3.67 25.28 -1.25
C ILE A 39 -2.62 25.96 -2.13
N ARG A 40 -2.88 27.16 -2.66
CA ARG A 40 -1.89 27.93 -3.44
C ARG A 40 -0.65 28.27 -2.62
N ALA A 41 -0.78 28.67 -1.36
CA ALA A 41 0.34 28.95 -0.48
C ALA A 41 1.16 27.70 -0.14
N SER A 42 0.51 26.53 -0.09
CA SER A 42 1.19 25.24 0.14
C SER A 42 1.92 24.72 -1.11
N LEU A 43 1.33 24.86 -2.30
CA LEU A 43 1.88 24.40 -3.57
C LEU A 43 2.90 25.40 -4.14
N TYR A 44 2.68 26.68 -3.92
CA TYR A 44 3.52 27.79 -4.35
C TYR A 44 3.82 28.69 -3.14
N PRO A 45 4.70 28.24 -2.22
CA PRO A 45 5.17 29.09 -1.14
C PRO A 45 5.71 30.40 -1.72
N LYS A 46 5.38 31.54 -1.10
CA LYS A 46 5.86 32.86 -1.55
C LYS A 46 7.40 32.91 -1.55
N ASP A 47 8.01 32.16 -0.65
CA ASP A 47 9.47 31.99 -0.54
C ASP A 47 10.01 30.89 -1.46
N GLY A 48 9.20 30.33 -2.35
CA GLY A 48 9.55 29.19 -3.21
C GLY A 48 10.70 29.46 -4.17
N VAL A 49 11.10 30.71 -4.39
CA VAL A 49 12.27 31.07 -5.22
C VAL A 49 13.54 31.21 -4.38
N ALA A 50 13.43 31.19 -3.04
CA ALA A 50 14.58 31.31 -2.16
C ALA A 50 15.45 30.03 -2.19
N PRO A 51 16.79 30.15 -2.17
CA PRO A 51 17.70 29.00 -2.20
C PRO A 51 17.64 28.12 -0.95
N THR A 52 17.05 28.63 0.14
CA THR A 52 16.79 27.94 1.40
C THR A 52 15.36 27.42 1.52
N SER A 53 14.51 27.61 0.50
CA SER A 53 13.11 27.19 0.57
C SER A 53 13.00 25.68 0.52
N ALA A 54 12.06 25.14 1.29
CA ALA A 54 11.66 23.73 1.26
C ALA A 54 10.62 23.45 0.15
N SER A 55 10.41 24.39 -0.79
CA SER A 55 9.38 24.24 -1.82
C SER A 55 9.73 23.06 -2.74
N PRO A 56 8.78 22.14 -2.98
CA PRO A 56 8.99 21.03 -3.90
C PRO A 56 9.00 21.46 -5.37
N ILE A 57 8.54 22.69 -5.69
CA ILE A 57 8.29 23.16 -7.05
C ILE A 57 9.18 24.35 -7.44
N GLY A 58 9.73 25.08 -6.48
CA GLY A 58 10.45 26.33 -6.73
C GLY A 58 11.90 26.25 -6.25
N ALA A 59 12.82 26.71 -7.12
CA ALA A 59 14.25 26.84 -6.90
C ALA A 59 14.98 25.54 -6.51
N ARG A 60 15.59 24.93 -7.53
CA ARG A 60 16.72 24.01 -7.41
C ARG A 60 17.67 24.52 -6.30
N HIS A 61 17.71 23.82 -5.17
CA HIS A 61 18.57 24.20 -4.05
C HIS A 61 20.01 24.33 -4.58
N VAL A 62 20.70 25.43 -4.26
CA VAL A 62 22.04 25.73 -4.83
C VAL A 62 23.05 24.60 -4.61
N ASP A 63 22.94 23.90 -3.47
CA ASP A 63 23.77 22.74 -3.13
C ASP A 63 23.30 21.42 -3.74
N TYR A 64 22.17 21.37 -4.45
CA TYR A 64 21.60 20.10 -4.95
C TYR A 64 22.56 19.38 -5.89
N GLU A 65 23.20 20.10 -6.80
CA GLU A 65 24.23 19.53 -7.66
C GLU A 65 25.42 19.01 -6.86
N ARG A 66 25.87 19.77 -5.83
CA ARG A 66 26.97 19.35 -4.96
C ARG A 66 26.62 18.07 -4.21
N ARG A 67 25.40 17.96 -3.70
CA ARG A 67 24.89 16.78 -2.98
C ARG A 67 24.73 15.58 -3.90
N ILE A 68 24.19 15.77 -5.11
CA ILE A 68 24.11 14.71 -6.12
C ILE A 68 25.50 14.23 -6.50
N ARG A 69 26.44 15.13 -6.84
CA ARG A 69 27.80 14.74 -7.20
C ARG A 69 28.52 14.03 -6.05
N ALA A 70 28.25 14.43 -4.81
CA ALA A 70 28.78 13.74 -3.63
C ALA A 70 28.19 12.33 -3.45
N ALA A 71 26.89 12.13 -3.74
CA ALA A 71 26.21 10.84 -3.60
C ALA A 71 26.43 9.90 -4.82
N ALA A 72 26.52 10.46 -6.02
CA ALA A 72 26.66 9.78 -7.29
C ALA A 72 27.72 10.51 -8.14
N PRO A 73 29.02 10.20 -7.92
CA PRO A 73 30.12 10.94 -8.55
C PRO A 73 30.27 10.64 -10.06
N SER A 74 29.82 9.46 -10.51
CA SER A 74 29.87 9.03 -11.91
C SER A 74 28.53 8.45 -12.38
N ALA A 75 28.34 8.39 -13.71
CA ALA A 75 27.16 7.75 -14.31
C ALA A 75 27.10 6.25 -13.96
N GLU A 76 28.24 5.56 -13.97
CA GLU A 76 28.35 4.15 -13.58
C GLU A 76 27.94 3.91 -12.11
N ALA A 77 28.32 4.83 -11.21
CA ALA A 77 27.92 4.77 -9.80
C ALA A 77 26.39 4.90 -9.66
N HIS A 78 25.78 5.81 -10.42
CA HIS A 78 24.33 5.96 -10.44
C HIS A 78 23.62 4.70 -10.93
N GLU A 79 24.05 4.13 -12.06
CA GLU A 79 23.48 2.88 -12.59
C GLU A 79 23.61 1.71 -11.60
N THR A 80 24.73 1.64 -10.88
CA THR A 80 24.97 0.62 -9.86
C THR A 80 24.00 0.77 -8.69
N ILE A 81 23.80 2.00 -8.20
CA ILE A 81 22.82 2.30 -7.14
C ILE A 81 21.41 1.92 -7.59
N GLU A 82 21.02 2.26 -8.82
CA GLU A 82 19.71 1.91 -9.35
C GLU A 82 19.52 0.39 -9.47
N ARG A 83 20.52 -0.32 -9.96
CA ARG A 83 20.50 -1.78 -10.07
C ARG A 83 20.38 -2.44 -8.70
N ALA A 84 21.16 -2.00 -7.72
CA ALA A 84 21.11 -2.50 -6.35
C ALA A 84 19.75 -2.23 -5.70
N TRP A 85 19.18 -1.04 -5.91
CA TRP A 85 17.86 -0.68 -5.42
C TRP A 85 16.75 -1.53 -6.05
N ASN A 86 16.80 -1.75 -7.36
CA ASN A 86 15.84 -2.58 -8.07
C ASN A 86 15.92 -4.05 -7.62
N LEU A 87 17.13 -4.56 -7.38
CA LEU A 87 17.35 -5.88 -6.79
C LEU A 87 16.74 -5.97 -5.38
N HIS A 88 17.07 -5.04 -4.49
CA HIS A 88 16.48 -4.99 -3.15
C HIS A 88 14.95 -4.96 -3.19
N ARG A 89 14.35 -4.16 -4.08
CA ARG A 89 12.88 -4.12 -4.26
C ARG A 89 12.30 -5.43 -4.78
N ARG A 90 13.05 -6.19 -5.57
CA ARG A 90 12.65 -7.54 -6.01
C ARG A 90 12.69 -8.50 -4.83
N ASP A 91 13.76 -8.49 -4.04
CA ASP A 91 13.91 -9.38 -2.88
C ASP A 91 12.88 -9.07 -1.79
N ALA A 92 12.62 -7.80 -1.53
CA ALA A 92 11.56 -7.38 -0.60
C ALA A 92 10.17 -7.85 -1.06
N ARG A 93 9.91 -7.87 -2.38
CA ARG A 93 8.66 -8.45 -2.92
C ARG A 93 8.63 -9.96 -2.76
N ALA A 94 9.73 -10.64 -3.08
CA ALA A 94 9.84 -12.10 -2.96
C ALA A 94 9.66 -12.58 -1.51
N SER A 95 10.30 -11.88 -0.56
CA SER A 95 10.16 -12.13 0.88
C SER A 95 8.72 -11.94 1.35
N ARG A 96 8.05 -10.85 0.94
CA ARG A 96 6.63 -10.64 1.25
C ARG A 96 5.74 -11.73 0.66
N SER A 97 5.96 -12.14 -0.59
CA SER A 97 5.18 -13.22 -1.20
C SER A 97 5.40 -14.55 -0.48
N ALA A 98 6.63 -14.88 -0.08
CA ALA A 98 6.94 -16.08 0.67
C ALA A 98 6.30 -16.07 2.07
N ALA A 99 6.29 -14.93 2.76
CA ALA A 99 5.61 -14.80 4.04
C ALA A 99 4.08 -14.93 3.91
N ILE A 100 3.50 -14.41 2.81
CA ILE A 100 2.07 -14.55 2.54
C ILE A 100 1.71 -16.00 2.20
N SER A 101 2.52 -16.68 1.38
CA SER A 101 2.27 -18.10 1.05
C SER A 101 2.38 -18.97 2.30
N ALA A 102 3.42 -18.80 3.12
CA ALA A 102 3.56 -19.55 4.37
C ALA A 102 2.36 -19.36 5.33
N LYS A 103 1.82 -18.14 5.42
CA LYS A 103 0.60 -17.87 6.20
C LYS A 103 -0.62 -18.56 5.60
N TYR A 104 -0.74 -18.55 4.29
CA TYR A 104 -1.84 -19.22 3.59
C TYR A 104 -1.78 -20.73 3.80
N ASP A 105 -0.61 -21.34 3.66
CA ASP A 105 -0.40 -22.77 3.86
C ASP A 105 -0.76 -23.16 5.31
N ALA A 106 -0.27 -22.41 6.30
CA ALA A 106 -0.64 -22.62 7.70
C ALA A 106 -2.15 -22.45 7.97
N MET A 107 -2.84 -21.54 7.26
CA MET A 107 -4.29 -21.41 7.36
C MET A 107 -5.02 -22.61 6.73
N VAL A 108 -4.53 -23.12 5.61
CA VAL A 108 -5.08 -24.32 4.96
C VAL A 108 -4.93 -25.51 5.90
N ASP A 109 -3.74 -25.72 6.46
CA ASP A 109 -3.46 -26.80 7.40
C ASP A 109 -4.35 -26.72 8.65
N ALA A 110 -4.54 -25.52 9.22
CA ALA A 110 -5.44 -25.34 10.35
C ALA A 110 -6.91 -25.63 9.99
N CYS A 111 -7.35 -25.26 8.78
CA CYS A 111 -8.70 -25.55 8.31
C CYS A 111 -8.91 -27.05 8.02
N THR A 112 -7.91 -27.76 7.49
CA THR A 112 -8.00 -29.20 7.24
C THR A 112 -8.05 -29.98 8.56
N GLU A 113 -7.25 -29.57 9.55
CA GLU A 113 -7.32 -30.13 10.91
C GLU A 113 -8.70 -29.89 11.55
N LEU A 114 -9.25 -28.68 11.43
CA LEU A 114 -10.59 -28.37 11.94
C LEU A 114 -11.70 -29.17 11.25
N ASP A 115 -11.62 -29.36 9.93
CA ASP A 115 -12.59 -30.20 9.19
C ASP A 115 -12.51 -31.66 9.65
N ALA A 116 -11.31 -32.18 9.87
CA ALA A 116 -11.11 -33.54 10.38
C ALA A 116 -11.71 -33.73 11.79
N LEU A 117 -11.46 -32.79 12.70
CA LEU A 117 -12.01 -32.84 14.06
C LEU A 117 -13.53 -32.70 14.11
N THR A 118 -14.13 -31.96 13.17
CA THR A 118 -15.58 -31.72 13.12
C THR A 118 -16.37 -32.78 12.36
N ARG A 119 -15.75 -33.46 11.38
CA ARG A 119 -16.41 -34.56 10.63
C ARG A 119 -16.45 -35.87 11.42
N GLY A 120 -15.61 -35.99 12.46
CA GLY A 120 -15.41 -37.25 13.20
C GLY A 120 -14.59 -38.26 12.39
N PRO A 121 -14.02 -39.30 13.03
CA PRO A 121 -13.43 -40.40 12.28
C PRO A 121 -14.53 -41.05 11.44
N ALA A 122 -14.33 -41.10 10.13
CA ALA A 122 -15.16 -41.89 9.25
C ALA A 122 -14.89 -43.37 9.56
N GLU A 123 -15.51 -43.92 10.60
CA GLU A 123 -15.60 -45.38 10.70
C GLU A 123 -16.43 -45.87 9.52
N GLU A 124 -15.78 -46.65 8.66
CA GLU A 124 -16.38 -47.36 7.55
C GLU A 124 -17.51 -48.26 8.07
N GLY A 125 -18.77 -47.80 7.98
CA GLY A 125 -19.88 -48.72 7.77
C GLY A 125 -21.11 -48.64 8.67
N LEU A 126 -21.15 -47.88 9.77
CA LEU A 126 -22.40 -47.74 10.54
C LEU A 126 -22.73 -46.28 10.85
N GLY A 127 -23.69 -45.76 10.07
CA GLY A 127 -24.23 -44.42 10.17
C GLY A 127 -24.93 -44.17 11.49
N VAL A 128 -24.16 -43.68 12.45
CA VAL A 128 -24.63 -42.65 13.38
C VAL A 128 -23.80 -41.43 13.03
N ILE A 129 -24.45 -40.30 12.78
CA ILE A 129 -23.80 -38.99 12.59
C ILE A 129 -23.12 -38.68 13.93
N GLY A 130 -21.92 -39.26 14.13
CA GLY A 130 -21.16 -39.14 15.36
C GLY A 130 -20.79 -37.69 15.52
N GLU A 131 -21.13 -37.10 16.66
CA GLU A 131 -20.52 -35.85 17.10
C GLU A 131 -19.01 -36.03 16.96
N GLY A 132 -18.41 -35.36 15.97
CA GLY A 132 -16.97 -35.10 16.01
C GLY A 132 -16.64 -34.49 17.37
N VAL A 133 -15.39 -34.59 17.80
CA VAL A 133 -14.92 -34.02 19.09
C VAL A 133 -15.37 -32.56 19.23
N LEU A 134 -15.51 -31.86 18.09
CA LEU A 134 -16.06 -30.52 18.00
C LEU A 134 -17.31 -30.46 17.10
N PRO A 135 -18.27 -29.57 17.41
CA PRO A 135 -19.46 -29.39 16.60
C PRO A 135 -19.13 -28.78 15.22
N ARG A 136 -19.75 -29.33 14.17
CA ARG A 136 -19.57 -28.89 12.76
C ARG A 136 -19.80 -27.40 12.52
N ALA A 137 -20.71 -26.79 13.27
CA ALA A 137 -21.03 -25.37 13.18
C ALA A 137 -19.80 -24.45 13.38
N LEU A 138 -18.75 -24.90 14.08
CA LEU A 138 -17.50 -24.14 14.23
C LEU A 138 -16.74 -23.99 12.91
N TYR A 139 -16.62 -25.08 12.15
CA TYR A 139 -16.01 -25.06 10.82
C TYR A 139 -16.82 -24.19 9.87
N ASP A 140 -18.14 -24.37 9.86
CA ASP A 140 -19.03 -23.58 8.99
C ASP A 140 -18.92 -22.09 9.32
N ARG A 141 -18.89 -21.71 10.60
CA ARG A 141 -18.69 -20.33 11.04
C ARG A 141 -17.34 -19.75 10.63
N ALA A 142 -16.27 -20.54 10.67
CA ALA A 142 -14.96 -20.12 10.19
C ALA A 142 -14.98 -19.82 8.68
N MET A 143 -15.70 -20.63 7.90
CA MET A 143 -15.85 -20.45 6.45
C MET A 143 -16.84 -19.35 6.04
N ILE A 144 -17.83 -19.04 6.87
CA ILE A 144 -18.86 -18.02 6.58
C ILE A 144 -18.26 -16.62 6.31
N ARG A 145 -17.15 -16.24 6.96
CA ARG A 145 -16.47 -14.95 6.67
C ARG A 145 -15.90 -14.87 5.24
N VAL A 146 -15.50 -16.01 4.67
CA VAL A 146 -15.04 -16.07 3.27
C VAL A 146 -16.21 -15.83 2.31
N ALA A 147 -17.40 -16.37 2.62
CA ALA A 147 -18.61 -16.16 1.83
C ALA A 147 -19.14 -14.72 1.93
N HIS A 148 -19.09 -14.10 3.10
CA HIS A 148 -19.52 -12.71 3.28
C HIS A 148 -18.65 -11.70 2.53
N ALA A 149 -17.36 -11.96 2.30
CA ALA A 149 -16.53 -11.08 1.48
C ALA A 149 -17.05 -11.02 0.02
N ASN A 150 -17.41 -12.16 -0.55
CA ASN A 150 -17.98 -12.24 -1.90
C ASN A 150 -19.40 -11.66 -1.95
N ALA A 151 -20.23 -11.92 -0.93
CA ALA A 151 -21.57 -11.34 -0.83
C ALA A 151 -21.54 -9.82 -0.62
N ALA A 152 -20.61 -9.30 0.19
CA ALA A 152 -20.41 -7.87 0.37
C ALA A 152 -19.90 -7.19 -0.91
N TYR A 153 -19.00 -7.85 -1.65
CA TYR A 153 -18.57 -7.39 -2.97
C TYR A 153 -19.72 -7.38 -3.99
N ALA A 154 -20.54 -8.43 -4.03
CA ALA A 154 -21.73 -8.50 -4.88
C ALA A 154 -22.79 -7.46 -4.50
N ALA A 155 -23.05 -7.26 -3.20
CA ALA A 155 -23.97 -6.25 -2.70
C ALA A 155 -23.46 -4.82 -2.98
N ALA A 156 -22.15 -4.57 -2.89
CA ALA A 156 -21.55 -3.31 -3.31
C ALA A 156 -21.74 -3.05 -4.80
N LYS A 157 -21.57 -4.09 -5.65
CA LYS A 157 -21.79 -4.01 -7.10
C LYS A 157 -23.27 -3.78 -7.45
N GLN A 158 -24.19 -4.47 -6.78
CA GLN A 158 -25.64 -4.29 -6.95
C GLN A 158 -26.13 -2.92 -6.43
N GLY A 159 -25.57 -2.43 -5.32
CA GLY A 159 -25.86 -1.11 -4.79
C GLY A 159 -25.50 0.01 -5.76
N MET A 160 -24.44 -0.16 -6.56
CA MET A 160 -24.11 0.76 -7.66
C MET A 160 -25.13 0.70 -8.81
N ALA A 161 -25.68 -0.47 -9.13
CA ALA A 161 -26.68 -0.63 -10.18
C ALA A 161 -28.06 -0.06 -9.80
N GLN A 162 -28.40 -0.05 -8.51
CA GLN A 162 -29.67 0.49 -7.99
C GLN A 162 -29.67 2.01 -7.76
N GLY A 163 -28.66 2.74 -8.23
CA GLY A 163 -28.61 4.21 -8.12
C GLY A 163 -28.41 4.75 -6.70
N LYS A 164 -28.06 3.89 -5.72
CA LYS A 164 -27.63 4.37 -4.40
C LYS A 164 -26.34 5.17 -4.56
N LYS A 165 -26.21 6.26 -3.81
CA LYS A 165 -25.02 7.14 -3.86
C LYS A 165 -23.77 6.26 -3.77
N LYS A 166 -22.93 6.31 -4.82
CA LYS A 166 -21.64 5.62 -4.87
C LYS A 166 -20.91 5.86 -3.56
N THR A 167 -20.47 4.78 -2.90
CA THR A 167 -19.67 4.89 -1.69
C THR A 167 -18.46 5.77 -1.99
N THR A 168 -17.93 6.46 -0.97
CA THR A 168 -16.71 7.26 -1.10
C THR A 168 -15.56 6.46 -1.74
N GLU A 169 -15.48 5.16 -1.44
CA GLU A 169 -14.53 4.24 -2.06
C GLU A 169 -14.81 3.98 -3.56
N SER A 170 -16.07 3.78 -3.96
CA SER A 170 -16.45 3.61 -5.36
C SER A 170 -16.16 4.87 -6.19
N ARG A 171 -16.44 6.06 -5.65
CA ARG A 171 -16.09 7.34 -6.29
C ARG A 171 -14.58 7.50 -6.45
N TRP A 172 -13.81 7.09 -5.43
CA TRP A 172 -12.36 7.13 -5.48
C TRP A 172 -11.80 6.16 -6.54
N LEU A 173 -12.35 4.95 -6.65
CA LEU A 173 -11.96 3.96 -7.67
C LEU A 173 -12.26 4.42 -9.09
N GLU A 174 -13.41 5.05 -9.34
CA GLU A 174 -13.81 5.56 -10.66
C GLU A 174 -13.07 6.84 -11.06
N SER A 175 -12.71 7.69 -10.09
CA SER A 175 -11.91 8.90 -10.35
C SER A 175 -10.46 8.61 -10.74
N ARG A 176 -10.07 7.33 -10.83
CA ARG A 176 -8.72 6.94 -11.20
C ARG A 176 -8.51 7.07 -12.70
N PRO A 177 -7.42 7.71 -13.14
CA PRO A 177 -7.00 7.61 -14.53
C PRO A 177 -6.70 6.14 -14.86
N GLU A 178 -7.26 5.66 -15.97
CA GLU A 178 -6.99 4.31 -16.47
C GLU A 178 -5.48 4.11 -16.65
N GLY A 179 -4.96 2.99 -16.12
CA GLY A 179 -3.53 2.64 -16.22
C GLY A 179 -2.65 2.97 -15.01
N ILE A 180 -3.14 3.69 -13.99
CA ILE A 180 -2.36 3.96 -12.76
C ILE A 180 -2.88 3.10 -11.60
N VAL A 181 -2.28 1.92 -11.42
CA VAL A 181 -2.47 1.11 -10.21
C VAL A 181 -1.54 1.65 -9.12
N PRO A 182 -2.04 2.05 -7.93
CA PRO A 182 -1.14 2.47 -6.85
C PRO A 182 -0.23 1.31 -6.47
N ARG A 183 1.05 1.61 -6.21
CA ARG A 183 2.05 0.62 -5.80
C ARG A 183 1.66 -0.21 -4.56
N GLU A 184 0.74 0.31 -3.75
CA GLU A 184 0.19 -0.29 -2.53
C GLU A 184 -0.87 -1.38 -2.81
N ALA A 185 -1.60 -1.31 -3.93
CA ALA A 185 -2.56 -2.34 -4.31
C ALA A 185 -1.80 -3.51 -4.93
N GLY A 186 -1.41 -4.46 -4.07
CA GLY A 186 -0.75 -5.69 -4.47
C GLY A 186 -1.39 -6.29 -5.72
N ARG A 187 -0.54 -6.70 -6.67
CA ARG A 187 -0.92 -7.38 -7.90
C ARG A 187 -1.76 -8.62 -7.58
N GLY A 188 -3.07 -8.46 -7.53
CA GLY A 188 -4.00 -9.53 -7.86
C GLY A 188 -3.80 -9.85 -9.34
N ARG A 189 -3.07 -10.94 -9.60
CA ARG A 189 -3.11 -11.76 -10.82
C ARG A 189 -3.68 -11.05 -12.06
N LEU A 190 -2.88 -10.23 -12.73
CA LEU A 190 -3.14 -9.87 -14.12
C LEU A 190 -2.88 -11.14 -14.94
N THR A 191 -3.96 -11.72 -15.44
CA THR A 191 -3.95 -12.81 -16.42
C THR A 191 -3.13 -12.37 -17.62
N SER A 192 -2.10 -13.16 -17.90
CA SER A 192 -1.08 -12.95 -18.91
C SER A 192 -1.58 -13.39 -20.29
N ASP A 193 -2.41 -12.61 -20.99
CA ASP A 193 -2.89 -13.05 -22.32
C ASP A 193 -2.72 -12.06 -23.49
N HIS A 194 -2.29 -10.80 -23.30
CA HIS A 194 -2.28 -9.85 -24.43
C HIS A 194 -1.00 -9.01 -24.59
N PHE A 195 0.18 -9.62 -24.50
CA PHE A 195 1.42 -8.94 -24.91
C PHE A 195 2.35 -9.84 -25.73
N THR A 196 1.79 -10.43 -26.79
CA THR A 196 2.57 -10.92 -27.92
C THR A 196 2.01 -10.25 -29.15
N THR A 197 2.81 -9.42 -29.83
CA THR A 197 3.00 -9.40 -31.30
C THR A 197 3.83 -8.18 -31.73
N ARG A 198 5.08 -8.48 -32.14
CA ARG A 198 5.90 -7.89 -33.23
C ARG A 198 6.35 -6.43 -33.14
N TYR A 199 7.54 -6.24 -32.57
CA TYR A 199 8.54 -5.32 -33.15
C TYR A 199 9.23 -6.04 -34.32
N SER A 200 8.86 -5.68 -35.55
CA SER A 200 9.61 -6.04 -36.76
C SER A 200 10.81 -5.12 -36.88
N ARG A 201 12.02 -5.67 -36.79
CA ARG A 201 13.27 -4.95 -37.05
C ARG A 201 13.35 -4.62 -38.54
N HIS A 202 13.44 -3.34 -38.87
CA HIS A 202 14.04 -2.89 -40.12
C HIS A 202 15.55 -2.77 -39.89
N THR A 203 16.31 -3.68 -40.47
CA THR A 203 17.74 -3.50 -40.74
C THR A 203 17.89 -2.75 -42.05
N ILE A 204 18.73 -1.71 -42.02
CA ILE A 204 19.30 -1.02 -43.19
C ILE A 204 20.34 -1.95 -43.83
#